data_AF-A0A829PX28-F1
#
_entry.id   AF-A0A829PX28-F1
#
_cell.length_a   1.000
_cell.length_b   1.000
_cell.length_c   1.000
_cell.angle_alpha   90.00
_cell.angle_beta   90.00
_cell.angle_gamma   90.00
#
_symmetry.space_group_name_H-M   'P 1'
#
loop_
_entity.id
_entity.type
_entity.pdbx_description
1 polymer ?
#
loop_
_entity_poly.entity_id
_entity_poly.type
_entity_poly.pdbx_seq_one_letter_code
_entity_poly.pdbx_strand_id
1 'polypeptide(L)'
;MKPIATGLFTALGAAALFSAATANAEPERPANCTAADLAGVSAGVAASTSSYLFTHPDVNDFFTSQAGKPHGEMQAAVKAYFSTNPEAENDLRAIRQPVVDFRERCQLPQERQP
;
A
#
# COMPACT_ATOMS: atom_id res chain seq x y z
N MET A 1 42.06 8.57 18.69
CA MET A 1 42.73 8.12 19.94
C MET A 1 41.64 7.61 20.86
N LYS A 2 41.66 6.31 21.20
CA LYS A 2 40.62 5.66 21.98
C LYS A 2 41.25 5.21 23.31
N PRO A 3 40.83 5.75 24.46
CA PRO A 3 41.14 5.13 25.73
C PRO A 3 40.04 4.12 26.07
N ILE A 4 40.46 2.85 26.15
CA ILE A 4 39.76 1.77 26.83
C ILE A 4 40.12 1.90 28.31
N ALA A 5 39.13 1.94 29.21
CA ALA A 5 39.35 1.85 30.66
C ALA A 5 38.25 0.98 31.29
N THR A 6 38.59 -0.30 31.42
CA THR A 6 38.53 -1.12 32.65
C THR A 6 37.40 -0.88 33.66
N GLY A 7 36.44 -1.81 33.66
CA GLY A 7 36.34 -2.82 34.73
C GLY A 7 35.86 -2.40 36.14
N LEU A 8 34.58 -2.69 36.39
CA LEU A 8 34.00 -3.35 37.57
C LEU A 8 34.29 -2.81 39.00
N PHE A 9 33.25 -2.25 39.63
CA PHE A 9 33.07 -2.26 41.09
C PHE A 9 31.73 -2.92 41.44
N THR A 10 31.79 -3.91 42.32
CA THR A 10 30.70 -4.78 42.74
C THR A 10 29.93 -4.22 43.95
N ALA A 11 28.62 -4.45 43.89
CA ALA A 11 27.70 -4.85 44.97
C ALA A 11 27.08 -3.81 45.95
N LEU A 12 25.74 -3.74 45.81
CA LEU A 12 24.67 -3.61 46.82
C LEU A 12 24.51 -2.28 47.59
N GLY A 13 23.47 -1.54 47.20
CA GLY A 13 22.81 -0.52 48.02
C GLY A 13 21.62 0.07 47.26
N ALA A 14 20.41 -0.18 47.75
CA ALA A 14 19.15 0.13 47.09
C ALA A 14 18.96 1.63 46.79
N ALA A 15 18.88 1.98 45.51
CA ALA A 15 18.13 3.12 45.02
C ALA A 15 17.71 2.79 43.59
N ALA A 16 16.46 2.36 43.45
CA ALA A 16 15.81 2.13 42.18
C ALA A 16 15.70 3.47 41.43
N LEU A 17 16.75 3.84 40.70
CA LEU A 17 16.63 4.78 39.60
C LEU A 17 16.03 3.99 38.44
N PHE A 18 14.71 3.83 38.50
CA PHE A 18 13.90 3.70 37.29
C PHE A 18 14.13 4.99 36.50
N SER A 19 15.22 5.03 35.74
CA SER A 19 15.29 5.86 34.56
C SER A 19 14.16 5.36 33.70
N ALA A 20 13.02 6.02 33.81
CA ALA A 20 11.95 5.96 32.84
C ALA A 20 12.58 6.40 31.52
N ALA A 21 13.13 5.42 30.80
CA ALA A 21 13.21 5.50 29.37
C ALA A 21 11.76 5.69 28.96
N THR A 22 11.37 6.94 28.73
CA THR A 22 10.26 7.26 27.86
C THR A 22 10.70 6.77 26.49
N ALA A 23 10.62 5.46 26.29
CA ALA A 23 10.46 4.89 24.97
C ALA A 23 9.21 5.61 24.45
N ASN A 24 9.44 6.57 23.55
CA ASN A 24 8.39 7.10 22.73
C ASN A 24 7.85 5.89 21.97
N ALA A 25 6.82 5.24 22.53
CA ALA A 25 6.06 4.25 21.80
C ALA A 25 5.39 5.06 20.69
N GLU A 26 6.00 5.04 19.51
CA GLU A 26 5.31 5.43 18.29
C GLU A 26 3.94 4.73 18.33
N PRO A 27 2.82 5.46 18.12
CA PRO A 27 1.50 4.86 18.22
C PRO A 27 1.49 3.54 17.47
N GLU A 28 1.15 2.45 18.16
CA GLU A 28 1.16 1.12 17.58
C GLU A 28 0.29 1.14 16.33
N ARG A 29 0.91 0.87 15.17
CA ARG A 29 0.20 0.79 13.90
C ARG A 29 -0.89 -0.28 14.04
N PRO A 30 -2.11 -0.06 13.52
CA PRO A 30 -3.14 -1.10 13.52
C PRO A 30 -2.59 -2.41 12.92
N ALA A 31 -2.99 -3.53 13.49
CA ALA A 31 -2.57 -4.85 12.99
C ALA A 31 -2.94 -5.00 11.50
N ASN A 32 -2.05 -5.63 10.73
CA ASN A 32 -2.22 -5.87 9.28
C ASN A 32 -2.32 -4.60 8.42
N CYS A 33 -1.77 -3.47 8.89
CA CYS A 33 -1.70 -2.21 8.13
C CYS A 33 -0.27 -1.84 7.72
N THR A 34 0.58 -2.83 7.47
CA THR A 34 1.96 -2.61 7.02
C THR A 34 2.07 -2.45 5.50
N ALA A 35 3.24 -2.01 5.03
CA ALA A 35 3.54 -2.00 3.60
C ALA A 35 3.49 -3.40 2.97
N ALA A 36 3.87 -4.43 3.72
CA ALA A 36 3.78 -5.82 3.26
C ALA A 36 2.32 -6.25 3.06
N ASP A 37 1.42 -5.84 3.96
CA ASP A 37 -0.01 -6.13 3.84
C ASP A 37 -0.62 -5.42 2.62
N LEU A 38 -0.29 -4.13 2.42
CA LEU A 38 -0.73 -3.40 1.23
C LEU A 38 -0.22 -4.06 -0.05
N ALA A 39 1.06 -4.45 -0.09
CA ALA A 39 1.64 -5.12 -1.26
C ALA A 39 0.94 -6.45 -1.55
N GLY A 40 0.60 -7.23 -0.51
CA GLY A 40 -0.16 -8.48 -0.66
C GLY A 40 -1.56 -8.26 -1.25
N VAL A 41 -2.29 -7.27 -0.74
CA VAL A 41 -3.61 -6.90 -1.29
C VAL A 41 -3.51 -6.42 -2.73
N SER A 42 -2.56 -5.53 -3.02
CA SER A 42 -2.32 -5.02 -4.37
C SER A 42 -1.93 -6.14 -5.35
N ALA A 43 -1.14 -7.11 -4.92
CA ALA A 43 -0.79 -8.27 -5.74
C ALA A 43 -2.02 -9.13 -6.08
N GLY A 44 -2.93 -9.33 -5.11
CA GLY A 44 -4.21 -10.02 -5.34
C GLY A 44 -5.11 -9.29 -6.34
N VAL A 45 -5.20 -7.96 -6.23
CA VAL A 45 -5.93 -7.11 -7.19
C VAL A 45 -5.31 -7.19 -8.58
N ALA A 46 -3.97 -7.16 -8.68
CA ALA A 46 -3.27 -7.29 -9.96
C ALA A 46 -3.49 -8.67 -10.62
N ALA A 47 -3.45 -9.76 -9.83
CA ALA A 47 -3.74 -11.11 -10.33
C ALA A 47 -5.20 -11.25 -10.82
N SER A 48 -6.14 -10.67 -10.08
CA SER A 48 -7.56 -10.65 -10.46
C SER A 48 -7.79 -9.83 -11.73
N THR A 49 -7.12 -8.68 -11.84
CA THR A 49 -7.14 -7.84 -13.05
C THR A 49 -6.58 -8.60 -14.25
N SER A 50 -5.44 -9.30 -14.10
CA SER A 50 -4.87 -10.13 -15.16
C SER A 50 -5.86 -11.18 -15.65
N SER A 51 -6.49 -11.91 -14.72
CA SER A 51 -7.50 -12.92 -15.05
C SER A 51 -8.69 -12.32 -15.79
N TYR A 52 -9.18 -11.16 -15.34
CA TYR A 52 -10.26 -10.42 -15.99
C TYR A 52 -9.90 -10.02 -17.43
N LEU A 53 -8.71 -9.44 -17.64
CA LEU A 53 -8.28 -9.02 -18.97
C LEU A 53 -8.13 -10.21 -19.94
N PHE A 54 -7.68 -11.38 -19.46
CA PHE A 54 -7.64 -12.59 -20.31
C PHE A 54 -9.02 -13.13 -20.68
N THR A 55 -10.06 -12.85 -19.90
CA THR A 55 -11.45 -13.24 -20.22
C THR A 55 -12.24 -12.14 -20.93
N HIS A 56 -11.69 -10.92 -21.01
CA HIS A 56 -12.28 -9.75 -21.67
C HIS A 56 -11.30 -9.18 -22.70
N PRO A 57 -11.15 -9.86 -23.87
CA PRO A 57 -10.14 -9.49 -24.86
C PRO A 57 -10.32 -8.07 -25.41
N ASP A 58 -11.55 -7.57 -25.50
CA ASP A 58 -11.86 -6.20 -25.91
C ASP A 58 -11.34 -5.15 -24.90
N VAL A 59 -11.49 -5.42 -23.60
CA VAL A 59 -10.95 -4.56 -22.53
C VAL A 59 -9.42 -4.63 -22.53
N ASN A 60 -8.86 -5.82 -22.71
CA ASN A 60 -7.42 -6.02 -22.79
C ASN A 60 -6.78 -5.29 -23.98
N ASP A 61 -7.39 -5.39 -25.16
CA ASP A 61 -6.94 -4.70 -26.37
C ASP A 61 -7.00 -3.19 -26.17
N PHE A 62 -8.07 -2.68 -25.54
CA PHE A 62 -8.19 -1.27 -25.20
C PHE A 62 -7.02 -0.80 -24.32
N PHE A 63 -6.79 -1.44 -23.17
CA PHE A 63 -5.69 -1.04 -22.27
C PHE A 63 -4.30 -1.25 -22.90
N THR A 64 -4.12 -2.31 -23.69
CA THR A 64 -2.88 -2.55 -24.44
C THR A 64 -2.59 -1.44 -25.44
N SER A 65 -3.62 -0.94 -26.15
CA SER A 65 -3.48 0.17 -27.10
C SER A 65 -3.12 1.51 -26.45
N GLN A 66 -3.25 1.63 -25.12
CA GLN A 66 -2.84 2.83 -24.38
C GLN A 66 -1.33 2.85 -24.05
N ALA A 67 -0.60 1.76 -24.30
CA ALA A 67 0.82 1.68 -24.00
C ALA A 67 1.62 2.79 -24.70
N GLY A 68 2.45 3.50 -23.93
CA GLY A 68 3.30 4.58 -24.43
C GLY A 68 2.61 5.94 -24.60
N LYS A 69 1.29 6.05 -24.37
CA LYS A 69 0.59 7.34 -24.40
C LYS A 69 0.90 8.20 -23.16
N PRO A 70 0.89 9.54 -23.28
CA PRO A 70 0.93 10.43 -22.13
C PRO A 70 -0.22 10.13 -21.15
N HIS A 71 0.05 10.28 -19.84
CA HIS A 71 -0.90 9.95 -18.79
C HIS A 71 -2.26 10.66 -18.94
N GLY A 72 -2.26 11.95 -19.29
CA GLY A 72 -3.50 12.72 -19.50
C GLY A 72 -4.35 12.20 -20.67
N GLU A 73 -3.70 11.76 -21.76
CA GLU A 73 -4.40 11.15 -22.90
C GLU A 73 -4.99 9.80 -22.52
N MET A 74 -4.24 8.98 -21.78
CA MET A 74 -4.72 7.69 -21.26
C MET A 74 -5.93 7.87 -20.35
N GLN A 75 -5.90 8.83 -19.41
CA GLN A 75 -7.05 9.11 -18.53
C GLN A 75 -8.31 9.51 -19.33
N ALA A 76 -8.16 10.40 -20.31
CA ALA A 76 -9.26 10.81 -21.16
C ALA A 76 -9.82 9.62 -21.97
N ALA A 77 -8.96 8.77 -22.52
CA ALA A 77 -9.36 7.57 -23.26
C ALA A 77 -10.08 6.56 -22.37
N VAL A 78 -9.60 6.30 -21.14
CA VAL A 78 -10.24 5.40 -20.18
C VAL A 78 -11.63 5.90 -19.81
N LYS A 79 -11.78 7.21 -19.56
CA LYS A 79 -13.09 7.80 -19.26
C LYS A 79 -14.06 7.65 -20.44
N ALA A 80 -13.60 7.89 -21.66
CA ALA A 80 -14.41 7.70 -22.86
C ALA A 80 -14.81 6.23 -23.03
N TYR A 81 -13.87 5.30 -22.85
CA TYR A 81 -14.13 3.87 -22.94
C TYR A 81 -15.17 3.41 -21.92
N PHE A 82 -15.07 3.81 -20.65
CA PHE A 82 -16.05 3.45 -19.63
C PHE A 82 -17.43 4.05 -19.85
N SER A 83 -17.53 5.23 -20.48
CA SER A 83 -18.83 5.82 -20.83
C SER A 83 -19.66 4.95 -21.80
N THR A 84 -18.99 4.12 -22.60
CA THR A 84 -19.65 3.17 -23.51
C THR A 84 -19.58 1.72 -23.03
N ASN A 85 -18.78 1.43 -21.99
CA ASN A 85 -18.56 0.10 -21.41
C ASN A 85 -18.74 0.13 -19.88
N PRO A 86 -19.95 0.44 -19.39
CA PRO A 86 -20.20 0.57 -17.95
C PRO A 86 -20.04 -0.74 -17.17
N GLU A 87 -20.22 -1.88 -17.82
CA GLU A 87 -19.97 -3.20 -17.21
C GLU A 87 -18.49 -3.38 -16.88
N ALA A 88 -17.59 -3.09 -17.84
CA ALA A 88 -16.15 -3.16 -17.62
C ALA A 88 -15.67 -2.18 -16.54
N GLU A 89 -16.27 -0.99 -16.46
CA GLU A 89 -16.01 -0.06 -15.36
C GLU A 89 -16.40 -0.67 -14.02
N ASN A 90 -17.59 -1.25 -13.92
CA ASN A 90 -18.10 -1.85 -12.69
C ASN A 90 -17.25 -3.04 -12.24
N ASP A 91 -16.85 -3.91 -13.16
CA ASP A 91 -16.01 -5.07 -12.86
C ASP A 91 -14.62 -4.64 -12.38
N LEU A 92 -13.97 -3.72 -13.10
CA LEU A 92 -12.65 -3.22 -12.70
C LEU A 92 -12.70 -2.41 -11.40
N ARG A 93 -13.81 -1.70 -11.13
CA ARG A 93 -14.06 -1.08 -9.82
C ARG A 93 -14.21 -2.12 -8.72
N ALA A 94 -14.94 -3.21 -8.96
CA ALA A 94 -15.12 -4.30 -8.02
C ALA A 94 -13.78 -5.00 -7.71
N ILE A 95 -12.98 -5.29 -8.74
CA ILE A 95 -11.65 -5.88 -8.60
C ILE A 95 -10.72 -5.01 -7.75
N ARG A 96 -10.85 -3.68 -7.83
CA ARG A 96 -10.03 -2.73 -7.05
C ARG A 96 -10.51 -2.48 -5.62
N GLN A 97 -11.73 -2.90 -5.24
CA GLN A 97 -12.28 -2.65 -3.90
C GLN A 97 -11.36 -3.08 -2.75
N PRO A 98 -10.66 -4.23 -2.79
CA PRO A 98 -9.81 -4.65 -1.68
C PRO A 98 -8.72 -3.63 -1.29
N VAL A 99 -8.16 -2.90 -2.27
CA VAL A 99 -7.19 -1.84 -2.00
C VAL A 99 -7.87 -0.60 -1.40
N VAL A 100 -9.07 -0.24 -1.85
CA VAL A 100 -9.87 0.86 -1.29
C VAL A 100 -10.19 0.56 0.17
N ASP A 101 -10.78 -0.62 0.44
CA ASP A 101 -11.16 -1.07 1.78
C ASP A 101 -9.95 -1.16 2.71
N PHE A 102 -8.80 -1.62 2.19
CA PHE A 102 -7.54 -1.66 2.96
C PHE A 102 -7.13 -0.25 3.38
N ARG A 103 -7.14 0.71 2.44
CA ARG A 103 -6.73 2.08 2.69
C ARG A 103 -7.65 2.77 3.68
N GLU A 104 -8.96 2.57 3.57
CA GLU A 104 -9.94 3.10 4.51
C GLU A 104 -9.74 2.52 5.91
N ARG A 105 -9.63 1.20 6.04
CA ARG A 105 -9.39 0.53 7.32
C ARG A 105 -8.08 0.95 7.98
N CYS A 106 -7.04 1.13 7.18
CA CYS A 106 -5.70 1.50 7.65
C CYS A 106 -5.43 3.01 7.68
N GLN A 107 -6.45 3.83 7.39
CA GLN A 107 -6.38 5.30 7.39
C GLN A 107 -5.21 5.84 6.53
N LEU A 108 -4.93 5.17 5.42
CA LEU A 108 -3.86 5.56 4.51
C LEU A 108 -4.35 6.63 3.53
N PRO A 109 -3.57 7.72 3.32
CA PRO A 109 -3.93 8.75 2.36
C PRO A 109 -3.99 8.12 0.97
N GLN A 110 -5.10 8.31 0.24
CA GLN A 110 -5.25 7.85 -1.15
C GLN A 110 -3.97 8.20 -1.94
N GLU A 111 -3.44 7.24 -2.67
CA GLU A 111 -2.28 7.48 -3.53
C GLU A 111 -2.67 8.67 -4.40
N ARG A 112 -1.96 9.79 -4.23
CA ARG A 112 -2.23 11.03 -4.95
C ARG A 112 -2.32 10.67 -6.42
N GLN A 113 -3.53 10.70 -6.95
CA GLN A 113 -3.79 10.65 -8.37
C GLN A 113 -3.47 12.04 -8.90
N PRO A 114 -2.36 12.23 -9.65
CA PRO A 114 -2.21 13.42 -10.48
C PRO A 114 -3.20 13.39 -11.65
#